data_AF-A0A0T9PTG1-F1
#
_entry.id   AF-A0A0T9PTG1-F1
#
_cell.length_a   1.000
_cell.length_b   1.000
_cell.length_c   1.000
_cell.angle_alpha   90.00
_cell.angle_beta   90.00
_cell.angle_gamma   90.00
#
_symmetry.space_group_name_H-M   'P 1'
#
loop_
_entity.id
_entity.type
_entity.pdbx_description
1 polymer ?
#
loop_
_entity_poly.entity_id
_entity_poly.type
_entity_poly.pdbx_seq_one_letter_code
_entity_poly.pdbx_strand_id
1 'polypeptide(L)'
;MLGELRARLVRQGPALLRGPLKLTPFVLQRQVLEQLLGWQFRQALLDGDLEFLESRWLKIEVRDLALQWFMTVESGRLVVSQQAEADVSFSGDANDLILIAARKEDPDTLFFQRRLRIEGDTELGLYVKNLMDAIELESMPTLLRVGLQQLAEFIEAGQQEGAASTSRTLASC
;
A
#
# COMPACT_ATOMS: atom_id res chain seq x y z
N MET A 1 -13.19 18.22 -20.03
CA MET A 1 -12.59 17.04 -20.70
C MET A 1 -11.39 16.47 -19.95
N LEU A 2 -10.41 17.28 -19.52
CA LEU A 2 -9.23 16.77 -18.77
C LEU A 2 -9.58 16.09 -17.42
N GLY A 3 -10.57 16.60 -16.68
CA GLY A 3 -10.97 15.99 -15.40
C GLY A 3 -11.62 14.60 -15.53
N GLU A 4 -12.48 14.39 -16.54
CA GLU A 4 -13.05 13.05 -16.78
C GLU A 4 -11.99 12.03 -17.22
N LEU A 5 -10.97 12.48 -17.96
CA LEU A 5 -9.80 11.67 -18.31
C LEU A 5 -8.99 11.30 -17.08
N ARG A 6 -8.74 12.24 -16.16
CA ARG A 6 -8.07 11.99 -14.87
C ARG A 6 -8.86 11.01 -14.01
N ALA A 7 -10.17 11.21 -13.86
CA ALA A 7 -11.03 10.29 -13.11
C ALA A 7 -11.02 8.87 -13.71
N ARG A 8 -11.05 8.74 -15.04
CA ARG A 8 -10.91 7.44 -15.72
C ARG A 8 -9.53 6.82 -15.50
N LEU A 9 -8.46 7.60 -15.59
CA LEU A 9 -7.09 7.12 -15.36
C LEU A 9 -6.85 6.72 -13.91
N VAL A 10 -7.44 7.39 -12.93
CA VAL A 10 -7.34 6.97 -11.52
C VAL A 10 -8.11 5.67 -11.29
N ARG A 11 -9.30 5.53 -11.88
CA ARG A 11 -10.12 4.32 -11.75
C ARG A 11 -9.60 3.11 -12.54
N GLN A 12 -9.02 3.35 -13.71
CA GLN A 12 -8.54 2.30 -14.63
C GLN A 12 -7.02 2.12 -14.60
N GLY A 13 -6.27 3.06 -14.03
CA GLY A 13 -4.81 3.07 -13.96
C GLY A 13 -4.25 1.79 -13.34
N PRO A 14 -4.73 1.35 -12.15
CA PRO A 14 -4.31 0.08 -11.59
C PRO A 14 -4.58 -1.10 -12.54
N ALA A 15 -5.77 -1.16 -13.16
CA ALA A 15 -6.11 -2.22 -14.11
C ALA A 15 -5.21 -2.22 -15.37
N LEU A 16 -4.76 -1.05 -15.83
CA LEU A 16 -3.83 -0.91 -16.95
C LEU A 16 -2.39 -1.31 -16.55
N LEU A 17 -1.97 -1.02 -15.32
CA LEU A 17 -0.66 -1.39 -14.79
C LEU A 17 -0.55 -2.89 -14.44
N ARG A 18 -1.69 -3.57 -14.24
CA ARG A 18 -1.74 -5.02 -13.94
C ARG A 18 -1.04 -5.89 -14.97
N GLY A 19 -1.14 -5.56 -16.27
CA GLY A 19 -0.52 -6.32 -17.35
C GLY A 19 1.01 -6.30 -17.27
N PRO A 20 1.64 -5.11 -17.33
CA PRO A 20 3.09 -4.97 -17.16
C PRO A 20 3.60 -5.53 -15.83
N LEU A 21 2.90 -5.30 -14.71
CA LEU A 21 3.34 -5.76 -13.40
C LEU A 21 3.30 -7.29 -13.23
N LYS A 22 2.38 -7.98 -13.91
CA LYS A 22 2.38 -9.46 -13.97
C LYS A 22 3.56 -10.03 -14.75
N LEU A 23 4.10 -9.26 -15.71
CA LEU A 23 5.24 -9.68 -16.54
C LEU A 23 6.58 -9.37 -15.85
N THR A 24 6.60 -8.48 -14.86
CA THR A 24 7.81 -8.19 -14.09
C THR A 24 8.21 -9.41 -13.25
N PRO A 25 9.44 -9.93 -13.41
CA PRO A 25 9.93 -11.04 -12.60
C PRO A 25 9.85 -10.73 -11.10
N PHE A 26 9.32 -11.68 -10.32
CA PHE A 26 9.19 -11.54 -8.86
C PHE A 26 10.53 -11.20 -8.18
N VAL A 27 11.65 -11.70 -8.71
CA VAL A 27 12.99 -11.39 -8.19
C VAL A 27 13.26 -9.89 -8.17
N LEU A 28 12.84 -9.15 -9.20
CA LEU A 28 12.99 -7.69 -9.25
C LEU A 28 12.04 -7.01 -8.28
N GLN A 29 10.78 -7.45 -8.20
CA GLN A 29 9.81 -6.92 -7.24
C GLN A 29 10.32 -7.08 -5.80
N ARG A 30 10.79 -8.29 -5.46
CA ARG A 30 11.39 -8.62 -4.17
C ARG A 30 12.59 -7.74 -3.88
N GLN A 31 13.55 -7.63 -4.80
CA GLN A 31 14.78 -6.87 -4.57
C GLN A 31 14.49 -5.37 -4.36
N VAL A 32 13.50 -4.80 -5.06
CA VAL A 32 13.08 -3.42 -4.85
C VAL A 32 12.39 -3.29 -3.49
N LEU A 33 11.46 -4.18 -3.17
CA LEU A 33 10.74 -4.17 -1.89
C LEU A 33 11.70 -4.33 -0.71
N GLU A 34 12.59 -5.32 -0.71
CA GLU A 34 13.57 -5.55 0.36
C GLU A 34 14.49 -4.34 0.56
N GLN A 35 14.92 -3.66 -0.51
CA GLN A 35 15.73 -2.46 -0.38
C GLN A 35 14.94 -1.28 0.21
N LEU A 36 13.72 -1.06 -0.27
CA LEU A 36 12.87 0.01 0.24
C LEU A 36 12.48 -0.22 1.70
N LEU A 37 12.02 -1.42 2.02
CA LEU A 37 11.62 -1.81 3.37
C LEU A 37 12.83 -1.84 4.31
N GLY A 38 13.95 -2.43 3.89
CA GLY A 38 15.16 -2.50 4.70
C GLY A 38 15.75 -1.13 4.98
N TRP A 39 15.54 -0.15 4.10
CA TRP A 39 15.93 1.22 4.35
C TRP A 39 14.91 1.97 5.21
N GLN A 40 13.60 1.79 4.96
CA GLN A 40 12.52 2.46 5.70
C GLN A 40 12.51 2.03 7.16
N PHE A 41 12.67 0.72 7.39
CA PHE A 41 12.58 0.10 8.70
C PHE A 41 13.94 -0.20 9.31
N ARG A 42 15.03 0.41 8.81
CA ARG A 42 16.36 0.14 9.34
C ARG A 42 16.46 0.46 10.84
N GLN A 43 15.91 1.60 11.25
CA GLN A 43 15.90 2.01 12.66
C GLN A 43 14.96 1.11 13.47
N ALA A 44 13.73 0.89 13.00
CA ALA A 44 12.77 -0.03 13.62
C ALA A 44 13.32 -1.47 13.79
N LEU A 45 14.13 -1.96 12.85
CA LEU A 45 14.84 -3.24 12.99
C LEU A 45 15.93 -3.21 14.07
N LEU A 46 16.64 -2.09 14.20
CA LEU A 46 17.70 -1.92 15.22
C LEU A 46 17.13 -1.74 16.62
N ASP A 47 15.98 -1.08 16.73
CA ASP A 47 15.29 -0.79 17.99
C ASP A 47 14.43 -1.97 18.47
N GLY A 48 14.29 -3.03 17.65
CA GLY A 48 13.52 -4.23 17.98
C GLY A 48 12.01 -4.09 17.73
N ASP A 49 11.56 -2.96 17.17
CA ASP A 49 10.14 -2.69 16.89
C ASP A 49 9.50 -3.70 15.92
N LEU A 50 10.32 -4.43 15.16
CA LEU A 50 9.89 -5.45 14.21
C LEU A 50 10.05 -6.90 14.71
N GLU A 51 10.48 -7.11 15.96
CA GLU A 51 10.62 -8.45 16.56
C GLU A 51 9.29 -9.23 16.57
N PHE A 52 8.15 -8.53 16.56
CA PHE A 52 6.86 -9.19 16.47
C PHE A 52 6.68 -9.99 15.17
N LEU A 53 7.46 -9.70 14.11
CA LEU A 53 7.47 -10.47 12.87
C LEU A 53 8.46 -11.64 12.89
N GLU A 54 9.23 -11.86 13.95
CA GLU A 54 10.08 -13.05 14.02
C GLU A 54 9.22 -14.31 14.06
N SER A 55 9.51 -15.25 13.16
CA SER A 55 8.74 -16.49 12.96
C SER A 55 7.27 -16.29 12.58
N ARG A 56 6.87 -15.06 12.22
CA ARG A 56 5.51 -14.70 11.84
C ARG A 56 5.52 -13.97 10.50
N TRP A 57 4.52 -14.23 9.67
CA TRP A 57 4.43 -13.69 8.32
C TRP A 57 3.28 -12.71 8.19
N LEU A 58 3.63 -11.49 7.78
CA LEU A 58 2.69 -10.48 7.32
C LEU A 58 2.51 -10.61 5.82
N LYS A 59 1.29 -10.90 5.38
CA LYS A 59 0.89 -10.81 3.96
C LYS A 59 0.44 -9.40 3.63
N ILE A 60 0.95 -8.84 2.53
CA ILE A 60 0.47 -7.59 1.95
C ILE A 60 -0.09 -7.89 0.57
N GLU A 61 -1.33 -7.46 0.31
CA GLU A 61 -2.06 -7.71 -0.92
C GLU A 61 -2.62 -6.43 -1.54
N VAL A 62 -2.33 -6.23 -2.81
CA VAL A 62 -2.89 -5.16 -3.65
C VAL A 62 -3.90 -5.79 -4.61
N ARG A 63 -5.18 -5.74 -4.24
CA ARG A 63 -6.25 -6.59 -4.80
C ARG A 63 -6.50 -6.31 -6.29
N ASP A 64 -6.59 -5.03 -6.65
CA ASP A 64 -6.84 -4.56 -8.02
C ASP A 64 -5.67 -4.83 -8.98
N LEU A 65 -4.45 -4.98 -8.45
CA LEU A 65 -3.26 -5.38 -9.20
C LEU A 65 -3.03 -6.91 -9.19
N ALA A 66 -3.74 -7.65 -8.33
CA ALA A 66 -3.44 -9.06 -8.03
C ALA A 66 -1.96 -9.29 -7.69
N LEU A 67 -1.40 -8.36 -6.91
CA LEU A 67 -0.06 -8.48 -6.35
C LEU A 67 -0.17 -8.87 -4.89
N GLN A 68 0.68 -9.80 -4.47
CA GLN A 68 0.81 -10.15 -3.07
C GLN A 68 2.26 -10.50 -2.77
N TRP A 69 2.69 -10.20 -1.56
CA TRP A 69 3.95 -10.64 -1.01
C TRP A 69 3.80 -10.87 0.49
N PHE A 70 4.77 -11.58 1.04
CA PHE A 70 4.85 -11.91 2.45
C PHE A 70 6.15 -11.34 2.99
N MET A 71 6.12 -10.82 4.21
CA MET A 71 7.31 -10.34 4.89
C MET A 71 7.40 -10.88 6.31
N THR A 72 8.63 -11.14 6.74
CA THR A 72 8.98 -11.60 8.08
C THR A 72 10.33 -11.00 8.48
N VAL A 73 10.72 -11.19 9.73
CA VAL A 73 12.07 -10.88 10.21
C VAL A 73 12.81 -12.19 10.49
N GLU A 74 13.98 -12.34 9.87
CA GLU A 74 14.90 -13.44 10.10
C GLU A 74 16.31 -12.90 10.38
N SER A 75 16.91 -13.32 11.50
CA SER A 75 18.27 -12.90 11.89
C SER A 75 18.46 -11.37 11.89
N GLY A 76 17.46 -10.62 12.38
CA GLY A 76 17.47 -9.16 12.41
C GLY A 76 17.39 -8.49 11.03
N ARG A 77 16.90 -9.20 10.01
CA ARG A 77 16.71 -8.69 8.65
C ARG A 77 15.30 -8.93 8.16
N LEU A 78 14.77 -7.96 7.43
CA LEU A 78 13.48 -8.09 6.77
C LEU A 78 13.63 -8.95 5.51
N VAL A 79 12.84 -10.02 5.42
CA VAL A 79 12.84 -10.97 4.31
C VAL A 79 11.51 -10.89 3.60
N VAL A 80 11.51 -10.90 2.26
CA VAL A 80 10.29 -10.90 1.45
C VAL A 80 10.15 -12.20 0.66
N SER A 81 8.99 -12.83 0.75
CA SER A 81 8.64 -14.06 0.03
C SER A 81 7.42 -13.87 -0.87
N GLN A 82 7.33 -14.70 -1.92
CA GLN A 82 6.14 -14.78 -2.77
C GLN A 82 5.05 -15.67 -2.17
N GLN A 83 5.46 -16.61 -1.32
CA GLN A 83 4.60 -17.63 -0.73
C GLN A 83 5.05 -17.88 0.70
N ALA A 84 4.11 -17.78 1.63
CA ALA A 84 4.23 -18.20 3.01
C ALA A 84 2.81 -18.45 3.56
N GLU A 85 2.73 -19.04 4.74
CA GLU A 85 1.49 -19.07 5.52
C GLU A 85 1.42 -17.78 6.33
N ALA A 86 0.36 -16.99 6.14
CA ALA A 86 0.25 -15.68 6.78
C ALA A 86 -0.44 -15.79 8.15
N ASP A 87 0.20 -15.24 9.17
CA ASP A 87 -0.41 -15.05 10.49
C ASP A 87 -1.34 -13.84 10.51
N VAL A 88 -0.97 -12.82 9.73
CA VAL A 88 -1.76 -11.61 9.54
C VAL A 88 -1.68 -11.17 8.08
N SER A 89 -2.78 -10.66 7.56
CA SER A 89 -2.88 -10.16 6.20
C SER A 89 -3.46 -8.76 6.18
N PHE A 90 -2.89 -7.95 5.29
CA PHE A 90 -3.27 -6.59 5.03
C PHE A 90 -3.59 -6.46 3.55
N SER A 91 -4.82 -6.07 3.21
CA SER A 91 -5.25 -5.98 1.82
C SER A 91 -6.01 -4.69 1.50
N GLY A 92 -5.68 -4.08 0.37
CA GLY A 92 -6.27 -2.84 -0.13
C GLY A 92 -6.17 -2.73 -1.64
N ASP A 93 -6.75 -1.68 -2.20
CA ASP A 93 -6.58 -1.34 -3.61
C ASP A 93 -5.39 -0.37 -3.75
N ALA A 94 -4.72 -0.38 -4.91
CA ALA A 94 -3.47 0.35 -5.10
C ALA A 94 -3.59 1.84 -4.75
N ASN A 95 -4.69 2.47 -5.17
CA ASN A 95 -4.92 3.88 -4.90
C ASN A 95 -5.02 4.17 -3.40
N ASP A 96 -5.72 3.32 -2.65
CA ASP A 96 -5.94 3.50 -1.21
C ASP A 96 -4.62 3.34 -0.46
N LEU A 97 -3.80 2.35 -0.86
CA LEU A 97 -2.48 2.13 -0.28
C LEU A 97 -1.51 3.29 -0.60
N ILE A 98 -1.61 3.89 -1.79
CA ILE A 98 -0.84 5.09 -2.15
C ILE A 98 -1.27 6.28 -1.29
N LEU A 99 -2.58 6.47 -1.06
CA LEU A 99 -3.09 7.55 -0.23
C LEU A 99 -2.66 7.40 1.24
N ILE A 100 -2.64 6.18 1.78
CA ILE A 100 -2.07 5.89 3.11
C ILE A 100 -0.57 6.24 3.13
N ALA A 101 0.19 5.70 2.18
CA ALA A 101 1.65 5.89 2.14
C ALA A 101 2.04 7.37 1.98
N ALA A 102 1.21 8.16 1.28
CA ALA A 102 1.38 9.60 1.11
C ALA A 102 0.81 10.44 2.27
N ARG A 103 0.29 9.80 3.34
CA ARG A 103 -0.38 10.43 4.49
C ARG A 103 -1.56 11.33 4.09
N LYS A 104 -2.27 10.98 3.02
CA LYS A 104 -3.48 11.66 2.53
C LYS A 104 -4.76 11.07 3.11
N GLU A 105 -4.78 9.77 3.36
CA GLU A 105 -5.85 9.08 4.08
C GLU A 105 -5.28 8.29 5.26
N ASP A 106 -6.08 8.17 6.31
CA ASP A 106 -5.75 7.40 7.51
C ASP A 106 -6.12 5.91 7.30
N PRO A 107 -5.25 4.95 7.64
CA PRO A 107 -5.56 3.53 7.55
C PRO A 107 -6.81 3.12 8.35
N ASP A 108 -7.09 3.73 9.50
CA ASP A 108 -8.31 3.47 10.27
C ASP A 108 -9.56 3.88 9.50
N THR A 109 -9.51 5.06 8.87
CA THR A 109 -10.63 5.53 8.05
C THR A 109 -10.93 4.52 6.93
N LEU A 110 -9.89 4.02 6.27
CA LEU A 110 -10.03 3.03 5.20
C LEU A 110 -10.48 1.66 5.71
N PHE A 111 -10.04 1.25 6.89
CA PHE A 111 -10.49 0.03 7.55
C PHE A 111 -11.98 0.09 7.88
N PHE A 112 -12.46 1.19 8.48
CA PHE A 112 -13.89 1.39 8.77
C PHE A 112 -14.73 1.48 7.50
N GLN A 113 -14.19 2.03 6.42
CA GLN A 113 -14.82 2.05 5.10
C GLN A 113 -14.74 0.70 4.36
N ARG A 114 -14.11 -0.33 4.95
CA ARG A 114 -13.88 -1.67 4.36
C ARG A 114 -13.07 -1.64 3.05
N ARG A 115 -12.42 -0.51 2.79
CA ARG A 115 -11.49 -0.28 1.68
C ARG A 115 -10.16 -0.93 1.99
N LEU A 116 -9.74 -0.87 3.26
CA LEU A 116 -8.65 -1.66 3.81
C LEU A 116 -9.20 -2.83 4.62
N ARG A 117 -8.57 -4.00 4.53
CA ARG A 117 -8.89 -5.18 5.35
C ARG A 117 -7.65 -5.69 6.04
N ILE A 118 -7.83 -6.04 7.31
CA ILE A 118 -6.82 -6.69 8.15
C ILE A 118 -7.47 -7.98 8.66
N GLU A 119 -6.88 -9.12 8.35
CA GLU A 119 -7.40 -10.45 8.70
C GLU A 119 -6.29 -11.32 9.28
N GLY A 120 -6.61 -12.17 10.27
CA GLY A 120 -5.64 -13.04 10.94
C GLY A 120 -5.59 -12.77 12.45
N ASP A 121 -4.41 -12.91 13.04
CA ASP A 121 -4.18 -12.65 14.46
C ASP A 121 -4.40 -11.15 14.78
N THR A 122 -5.27 -10.88 15.74
CA THR A 122 -5.67 -9.52 16.12
C THR A 122 -4.56 -8.74 16.83
N GLU A 123 -3.71 -9.43 17.58
CA GLU A 123 -2.58 -8.82 18.29
C GLU A 123 -1.51 -8.38 17.27
N LEU A 124 -1.20 -9.26 16.32
CA LEU A 124 -0.34 -8.92 15.17
C LEU A 124 -0.94 -7.80 14.32
N GLY A 125 -2.25 -7.82 14.09
CA GLY A 125 -2.94 -6.75 13.38
C GLY A 125 -2.69 -5.37 14.01
N LEU A 126 -2.68 -5.30 15.35
CA LEU A 126 -2.37 -4.05 16.06
C LEU A 126 -0.90 -3.63 15.90
N TYR A 127 0.04 -4.57 15.99
CA TYR A 127 1.45 -4.28 15.76
C TYR A 127 1.73 -3.79 14.33
N VAL A 128 1.10 -4.41 13.33
CA VAL A 128 1.21 -4.00 11.93
C VAL A 128 0.63 -2.61 11.71
N LYS A 129 -0.49 -2.28 12.36
CA LYS A 129 -1.04 -0.92 12.31
C LYS A 129 -0.04 0.09 12.87
N ASN A 130 0.50 -0.15 14.06
CA ASN A 130 1.50 0.73 14.67
C ASN A 130 2.75 0.87 13.77
N LEU A 131 3.16 -0.21 13.09
CA LEU A 131 4.24 -0.19 12.13
C LEU A 131 3.94 0.75 10.96
N MET A 132 2.72 0.74 10.44
CA MET A 132 2.31 1.65 9.37
C MET A 132 2.32 3.11 9.81
N ASP A 133 1.87 3.39 11.03
CA ASP A 133 1.90 4.75 11.60
C ASP A 133 3.34 5.24 11.80
N ALA A 134 4.26 4.32 12.12
CA ALA A 134 5.69 4.58 12.25
C ALA A 134 6.41 4.79 10.90
N ILE A 135 5.76 4.56 9.76
CA ILE A 135 6.36 4.87 8.45
C ILE A 135 6.46 6.40 8.30
N GLU A 136 7.68 6.90 8.45
CA GLU A 136 8.02 8.28 8.13
C GLU A 136 8.15 8.47 6.62
N LEU A 137 7.38 9.40 6.06
CA LEU A 137 7.50 9.77 4.66
C LEU A 137 8.82 10.51 4.40
N GLU A 138 9.31 11.21 5.42
CA GLU A 138 10.51 12.03 5.40
C GLU A 138 11.77 11.21 5.30
N SER A 139 11.74 9.97 5.82
CA SER A 139 12.82 9.04 5.58
C SER A 139 12.94 8.89 4.07
N MET A 140 11.85 8.59 3.30
CA MET A 140 11.78 8.26 1.84
C MET A 140 12.74 9.05 0.92
N PRO A 141 13.47 8.38 -0.01
CA PRO A 141 14.40 9.07 -0.89
C PRO A 141 13.63 10.13 -1.67
N THR A 142 14.19 11.33 -1.82
CA THR A 142 13.42 12.49 -2.28
C THR A 142 12.66 12.24 -3.58
N LEU A 143 13.26 11.51 -4.53
CA LEU A 143 12.60 11.14 -5.78
C LEU A 143 11.36 10.26 -5.58
N LEU A 144 11.46 9.24 -4.71
CA LEU A 144 10.35 8.35 -4.40
C LEU A 144 9.24 9.10 -3.66
N ARG A 145 9.62 9.93 -2.68
CA ARG A 145 8.69 10.76 -1.92
C ARG A 145 7.91 11.71 -2.82
N VAL A 146 8.60 12.45 -3.68
CA VAL A 146 7.96 13.40 -4.61
C VAL A 146 7.05 12.66 -5.61
N GLY A 147 7.51 11.53 -6.15
CA GLY A 147 6.69 10.70 -7.05
C GLY A 147 5.43 10.18 -6.36
N LEU A 148 5.55 9.69 -5.13
CA LEU A 148 4.44 9.20 -4.32
C LEU A 148 3.43 10.32 -4.04
N GLN A 149 3.90 11.52 -3.65
CA GLN A 149 3.05 12.68 -3.40
C GLN A 149 2.29 13.12 -4.67
N GLN A 150 2.97 13.19 -5.81
CA GLN A 150 2.33 13.53 -7.08
C GLN A 150 1.27 12.50 -7.50
N LEU A 151 1.54 11.21 -7.30
CA LEU A 151 0.57 10.15 -7.55
C LEU A 151 -0.64 10.27 -6.62
N ALA A 152 -0.41 10.54 -5.33
CA ALA A 152 -1.48 10.72 -4.36
C ALA A 152 -2.36 11.94 -4.70
N GLU A 153 -1.76 13.09 -5.02
CA GLU A 153 -2.50 14.26 -5.51
C GLU A 153 -3.28 13.95 -6.79
N PHE A 154 -2.68 13.20 -7.72
CA PHE A 154 -3.34 12.73 -8.94
C PHE A 154 -4.61 11.94 -8.62
N ILE A 155 -4.50 10.97 -7.71
CA ILE A 155 -5.60 10.11 -7.24
C ILE A 155 -6.69 10.93 -6.54
N GLU A 156 -6.33 11.78 -5.57
CA GLU A 156 -7.28 12.59 -4.80
C GLU A 156 -8.17 13.42 -5.71
N ALA A 157 -7.58 14.18 -6.64
CA ALA A 157 -8.43 15.02 -7.50
C ALA A 157 -9.23 14.18 -8.51
N GLY A 158 -8.74 13.02 -8.96
CA GLY A 158 -9.54 12.12 -9.80
C GLY A 158 -10.74 11.51 -9.06
N GLN A 159 -10.60 11.23 -7.76
CA GLN A 159 -11.71 10.77 -6.91
C GLN A 159 -12.74 11.90 -6.67
N GLN A 160 -12.29 13.12 -6.38
CA GLN A 160 -13.16 14.29 -6.19
C GLN A 160 -13.94 14.64 -7.46
N GLU A 161 -13.29 14.62 -8.62
CA GLU A 161 -13.93 14.86 -9.92
C GLU A 161 -14.96 13.76 -10.27
N GLY A 162 -14.66 12.49 -9.94
CA GLY A 162 -15.58 11.37 -10.11
C GLY A 162 -16.79 11.42 -9.19
N ALA A 163 -16.65 11.94 -7.96
CA ALA A 163 -17.76 12.16 -7.04
C ALA A 163 -18.67 13.30 -7.52
N ALA A 164 -18.09 14.41 -7.99
CA ALA A 164 -18.84 15.54 -8.55
C ALA A 164 -19.57 15.20 -9.85
N SER A 165 -18.98 14.35 -10.70
CA SER A 165 -19.60 13.81 -11.91
C SER A 165 -20.82 12.94 -11.60
N THR A 166 -20.67 11.96 -10.70
CA THR A 166 -21.77 11.06 -10.29
C THR A 166 -22.94 11.84 -9.69
N SER A 167 -22.66 12.86 -8.87
CA SER A 167 -23.69 13.71 -8.24
C SER A 167 -24.47 14.55 -9.26
N ARG A 168 -23.82 15.10 -10.31
CA ARG A 168 -24.52 15.83 -11.38
C ARG A 168 -25.40 14.94 -12.24
N THR A 169 -25.00 13.71 -12.52
CA THR A 169 -25.81 12.76 -13.31
C THR A 169 -27.05 12.32 -12.55
N LEU A 170 -26.96 12.14 -11.22
CA LEU A 170 -28.10 11.80 -10.37
C LEU A 170 -29.05 12.99 -10.16
N ALA A 171 -28.56 14.23 -10.18
CA ALA A 171 -29.40 15.42 -10.09
C ALA A 171 -30.09 15.81 -11.41
N SER A 172 -29.74 15.16 -12.53
CA SER A 172 -30.32 15.42 -13.87
C SER A 172 -31.37 14.38 -14.31
N CYS A 173 -31.74 13.45 -13.44
CA CYS A 173 -32.83 12.48 -13.65
C CYS A 173 -34.05 12.85 -12.79
#